data_AF-A0A923WEU6-F1
#
_entry.id   AF-A0A923WEU6-F1
#
_cell.length_a   1.000
_cell.length_b   1.000
_cell.length_c   1.000
_cell.angle_alpha   90.00
_cell.angle_beta   90.00
_cell.angle_gamma   90.00
#
_symmetry.space_group_name_H-M   'P 1'
#
loop_
_entity.id
_entity.type
_entity.pdbx_description
1 polymer ?
#
loop_
_entity_poly.entity_id
_entity_poly.type
_entity_poly.pdbx_seq_one_letter_code
_entity_poly.pdbx_strand_id
1 'polypeptide(L)'
;MEKLEDDLDIPAEWKEHRLFRPPYGKMKRTQSDYLQTIYRLVMWDVITGDFDKARGPEKCLNTSVKDTRDGSIVIFHDSIKSISNLKQVLPQYLKHFVDKGYQFKTL
;
A
#
# COMPACT_ATOMS: atom_id res chain seq x y z
N MET A 1 -20.57 0.02 20.97
CA MET A 1 -19.37 0.41 20.21
C MET A 1 -19.68 1.79 19.70
N GLU A 2 -19.20 2.79 20.43
CA GLU A 2 -19.38 4.21 20.13
C GLU A 2 -18.98 4.46 18.68
N LYS A 3 -19.83 5.15 17.91
CA LYS A 3 -19.61 5.35 16.49
C LYS A 3 -18.38 6.22 16.33
N LEU A 4 -17.26 5.58 16.02
CA LEU A 4 -15.98 6.21 15.65
C LEU A 4 -16.09 7.21 14.47
N GLU A 5 -17.28 7.35 13.89
CA GLU A 5 -17.60 8.17 12.73
C GLU A 5 -17.91 9.63 13.09
N ASP A 6 -18.31 9.92 14.33
CA ASP A 6 -18.78 11.26 14.72
C ASP A 6 -17.63 12.24 15.08
N ASP A 7 -16.42 11.73 15.36
CA ASP A 7 -15.29 12.53 15.83
C ASP A 7 -14.30 12.99 14.74
N LEU A 8 -14.48 12.53 13.50
CA LEU A 8 -13.57 12.86 12.39
C LEU A 8 -14.32 13.67 11.33
N ASP A 9 -14.03 14.98 11.30
CA ASP A 9 -14.53 15.91 10.27
C ASP A 9 -13.85 15.64 8.91
N ILE A 10 -14.29 14.56 8.25
CA ILE A 10 -13.79 14.13 6.94
C ILE A 10 -14.66 14.78 5.85
N PRO A 11 -14.05 15.49 4.87
CA PRO A 11 -14.77 16.07 3.73
C PRO A 11 -15.68 15.06 3.03
N ALA A 12 -16.87 15.52 2.60
CA ALA A 12 -17.88 14.66 1.97
C ALA A 12 -17.35 13.94 0.72
N GLU A 13 -16.48 14.58 -0.05
CA GLU A 13 -15.81 14.00 -1.22
C GLU A 13 -14.93 12.78 -0.90
N TRP A 14 -14.44 12.65 0.33
CA TRP A 14 -13.62 11.50 0.74
C TRP A 14 -14.48 10.37 1.33
N LYS A 15 -15.78 10.64 1.57
CA LYS A 15 -16.72 9.64 2.11
C LYS A 15 -17.12 8.61 1.04
N GLU A 16 -17.16 8.98 -0.23
CA GLU A 16 -17.48 8.04 -1.33
C GLU A 16 -16.33 7.09 -1.70
N HIS A 17 -15.10 7.40 -1.25
CA HIS A 17 -13.89 6.64 -1.56
C HIS A 17 -13.16 6.18 -0.30
N ARG A 18 -13.92 5.75 0.72
CA ARG A 18 -13.39 5.20 1.97
C ARG A 18 -12.59 3.92 1.69
N LEU A 19 -11.28 4.02 1.52
CA LEU A 19 -10.39 2.87 1.39
C LEU A 19 -9.96 2.39 2.77
N PHE A 20 -9.93 1.07 2.97
CA PHE A 20 -9.38 0.49 4.19
C PHE A 20 -8.44 -0.67 3.86
N ARG A 21 -7.29 -0.67 4.51
CA ARG A 21 -6.33 -1.77 4.46
C ARG A 21 -6.07 -2.27 5.88
N PRO A 22 -6.35 -3.54 6.19
CA PRO A 22 -6.10 -4.06 7.54
C PRO A 22 -4.61 -3.99 7.91
N PRO A 23 -4.29 -3.62 9.15
CA PRO A 23 -2.93 -3.74 9.68
C PRO A 23 -2.37 -5.14 9.45
N TYR A 24 -1.15 -5.21 8.93
CA TYR A 24 -0.46 -6.47 8.58
C TYR A 24 -1.21 -7.36 7.57
N GLY A 25 -2.25 -6.85 6.91
CA GLY A 25 -3.08 -7.65 6.01
C GLY A 25 -3.96 -8.66 6.74
N LYS A 26 -4.12 -8.53 8.07
CA LYS A 26 -4.78 -9.53 8.91
C LYS A 26 -6.16 -9.05 9.34
N MET A 27 -7.17 -9.88 9.09
CA MET A 27 -8.54 -9.59 9.48
C MET A 27 -9.35 -10.89 9.59
N LYS A 28 -10.30 -10.97 10.53
CA LYS A 28 -11.30 -12.05 10.58
C LYS A 28 -12.38 -11.83 9.52
N ARG A 29 -13.01 -12.91 9.06
CA ARG A 29 -14.10 -12.83 8.08
C ARG A 29 -15.23 -11.90 8.54
N THR A 30 -15.66 -11.99 9.80
CA THR A 30 -16.71 -11.12 10.36
C THR A 30 -16.33 -9.64 10.39
N GLN A 31 -15.06 -9.31 10.65
CA GLN A 31 -14.56 -7.94 10.56
C GLN A 31 -14.57 -7.44 9.11
N SER A 32 -14.21 -8.31 8.16
CA SER A 32 -14.23 -8.03 6.72
C SER A 32 -15.64 -7.76 6.23
N ASP A 33 -16.59 -8.61 6.62
CA ASP A 33 -17.98 -8.47 6.21
C ASP A 33 -18.57 -7.15 6.74
N TYR A 34 -18.27 -6.77 7.99
CA TYR A 34 -18.70 -5.50 8.56
C TYR A 34 -18.02 -4.30 7.87
N LEU A 35 -16.68 -4.30 7.77
CA LEU A 35 -15.94 -3.16 7.22
C LEU A 35 -16.28 -2.91 5.75
N GLN A 36 -16.62 -3.94 4.96
CA GLN A 36 -17.06 -3.78 3.57
C GLN A 36 -18.39 -3.01 3.43
N THR A 37 -19.19 -2.88 4.51
CA THR A 37 -20.39 -2.04 4.50
C THR A 37 -20.08 -0.54 4.59
N ILE A 38 -18.85 -0.18 4.98
CA ILE A 38 -18.42 1.20 5.26
C ILE A 38 -17.24 1.61 4.36
N TYR A 39 -16.37 0.66 3.99
CA TYR A 39 -15.11 0.87 3.29
C TYR A 39 -14.95 -0.09 2.11
N ARG A 40 -14.26 0.35 1.07
CA ARG A 40 -13.68 -0.53 0.06
C ARG A 40 -12.36 -1.10 0.61
N LEU A 41 -12.33 -2.41 0.85
CA LEU A 41 -11.13 -3.09 1.29
C LEU A 41 -10.09 -3.17 0.17
N VAL A 42 -8.86 -2.75 0.43
CA VAL A 42 -7.76 -2.78 -0.53
C VAL A 42 -6.54 -3.46 0.07
N MET A 43 -6.16 -4.58 -0.53
CA MET A 43 -4.93 -5.30 -0.21
C MET A 43 -3.78 -4.84 -1.12
N TRP A 44 -2.81 -5.71 -1.32
CA TRP A 44 -1.69 -5.57 -2.23
C TRP A 44 -1.36 -6.95 -2.78
N ASP A 45 -0.74 -6.99 -3.95
CA ASP A 45 -0.13 -8.20 -4.50
C ASP A 45 1.39 -8.18 -4.35
N VAL A 46 2.02 -7.00 -4.29
CA VAL A 46 3.46 -6.86 -4.10
C VAL A 46 3.79 -6.14 -2.80
N ILE A 47 4.57 -6.79 -1.93
CA ILE A 47 5.20 -6.17 -0.76
C ILE A 47 6.70 -6.07 -0.97
N THR A 48 7.22 -4.86 -0.98
CA THR A 48 8.62 -4.58 -1.36
C THR A 48 9.62 -5.12 -0.34
N GLY A 49 9.22 -5.21 0.93
CA GLY A 49 10.10 -5.58 2.04
C GLY A 49 11.05 -4.45 2.43
N ASP A 50 10.76 -3.21 2.03
CA ASP A 50 11.53 -2.01 2.33
C ASP A 50 11.73 -1.75 3.82
N PHE A 51 10.81 -2.21 4.67
CA PHE A 51 10.92 -2.17 6.12
C PHE A 51 12.01 -3.08 6.72
N ASP A 52 12.53 -4.05 5.97
CA ASP A 52 13.59 -4.95 6.41
C ASP A 52 14.98 -4.38 6.07
N LYS A 53 15.68 -3.90 7.10
CA LYS A 53 17.02 -3.33 6.97
C LYS A 53 18.06 -4.37 6.54
N ALA A 54 17.89 -5.64 6.89
CA ALA A 54 18.86 -6.68 6.54
C ALA A 54 18.76 -7.11 5.07
N ARG A 55 17.60 -6.89 4.44
CA ARG A 55 17.39 -7.20 3.01
C ARG A 55 18.22 -6.31 2.10
N GLY A 56 18.39 -5.04 2.48
CA GLY A 56 19.07 -4.02 1.69
C GLY A 56 18.28 -3.54 0.46
N PRO A 57 18.67 -2.39 -0.12
CA PRO A 57 17.93 -1.73 -1.20
C PRO A 57 17.94 -2.51 -2.52
N GLU A 58 19.07 -3.13 -2.88
CA GLU A 58 19.21 -3.85 -4.15
C GLU A 58 18.24 -5.05 -4.24
N LYS A 59 18.22 -5.89 -3.20
CA LYS A 59 17.31 -7.04 -3.16
C LYS A 59 15.85 -6.59 -3.06
N CYS A 60 15.56 -5.52 -2.32
CA CYS A 60 14.24 -4.89 -2.29
C CYS A 60 13.79 -4.47 -3.70
N LEU A 61 14.62 -3.75 -4.46
CA LEU A 61 14.32 -3.33 -5.82
C LEU A 61 14.12 -4.52 -6.77
N ASN A 62 15.08 -5.45 -6.82
CA ASN A 62 15.07 -6.57 -7.76
C ASN A 62 13.83 -7.45 -7.59
N THR A 63 13.45 -7.73 -6.34
CA THR A 63 12.26 -8.53 -6.05
C THR A 63 10.97 -7.76 -6.34
N SER A 64 10.91 -6.48 -5.98
CA SER A 64 9.75 -5.64 -6.27
C SER A 64 9.49 -5.53 -7.77
N VAL A 65 10.54 -5.30 -8.58
CA VAL A 65 10.44 -5.25 -10.04
C VAL A 65 10.01 -6.59 -10.63
N LYS A 66 10.62 -7.69 -10.15
CA LYS A 66 10.31 -9.04 -10.62
C LYS A 66 8.86 -9.43 -10.37
N ASP A 67 8.31 -9.06 -9.20
CA ASP A 67 7.00 -9.50 -8.76
C ASP A 67 5.86 -8.57 -9.24
N THR A 68 6.19 -7.40 -9.79
CA THR A 68 5.21 -6.44 -10.32
C THR A 68 4.76 -6.79 -11.73
N ARG A 69 3.46 -6.69 -11.97
CA ARG A 69 2.81 -6.84 -13.29
C ARG A 69 1.78 -5.73 -13.53
N ASP A 70 1.18 -5.73 -14.72
CA ASP A 70 0.08 -4.79 -15.01
C ASP A 70 -1.09 -5.02 -14.03
N GLY A 71 -1.64 -3.92 -13.51
CA GLY A 71 -2.66 -3.93 -12.47
C GLY A 71 -2.18 -4.20 -11.03
N SER A 72 -0.88 -4.35 -10.77
CA SER A 72 -0.37 -4.54 -9.41
C SER A 72 -0.61 -3.33 -8.49
N ILE A 73 -0.98 -3.61 -7.24
CA ILE A 73 -0.98 -2.70 -6.10
C ILE A 73 0.27 -3.00 -5.26
N VAL A 74 1.26 -2.11 -5.32
CA VAL A 74 2.58 -2.30 -4.70
C VAL A 74 2.69 -1.47 -3.43
N ILE A 75 3.17 -2.08 -2.34
CA ILE A 75 3.33 -1.39 -1.05
C ILE A 75 4.79 -1.00 -0.78
N PHE A 76 4.95 0.29 -0.54
CA PHE A 76 6.07 0.90 0.15
C PHE A 76 5.58 1.48 1.49
N HIS A 77 6.47 1.55 2.48
CA HIS A 77 6.17 2.09 3.79
C HIS A 77 6.90 3.42 3.98
N ASP A 78 6.22 4.41 4.54
CA ASP A 78 6.85 5.65 4.99
C ASP A 78 7.04 5.59 6.52
N SER A 79 8.18 5.07 6.95
CA SER A 79 8.51 4.96 8.36
C SER A 79 10.01 4.98 8.61
N ILE A 80 10.41 5.28 9.85
CA ILE A 80 11.82 5.26 10.29
C ILE A 80 12.49 3.90 10.00
N LYS A 81 11.73 2.79 9.99
CA LYS A 81 12.26 1.46 9.71
C LYS A 81 12.60 1.25 8.24
N SER A 82 11.83 1.86 7.34
CA SER A 82 11.88 1.64 5.88
C SER A 82 12.66 2.72 5.14
N ILE A 83 12.77 3.93 5.71
CA ILE A 83 13.26 5.12 5.00
C ILE A 83 14.66 4.95 4.37
N SER A 84 15.54 4.15 4.97
CA SER A 84 16.89 3.89 4.44
C SER A 84 16.86 3.14 3.10
N ASN A 85 15.95 2.17 2.97
CA ASN A 85 15.74 1.43 1.72
C ASN A 85 14.86 2.24 0.77
N LEU A 86 13.75 2.81 1.28
CA LEU A 86 12.75 3.53 0.50
C LEU A 86 13.38 4.61 -0.39
N LYS A 87 14.24 5.46 0.18
CA LYS A 87 14.91 6.56 -0.55
C LYS A 87 15.74 6.10 -1.74
N GLN A 88 16.27 4.87 -1.68
CA GLN A 88 17.08 4.30 -2.75
C GLN A 88 16.22 3.53 -3.75
N VAL A 89 15.22 2.80 -3.28
CA VAL A 89 14.42 1.86 -4.09
C VAL A 89 13.34 2.58 -4.87
N LEU A 90 12.56 3.47 -4.23
CA LEU A 90 11.37 4.06 -4.83
C LEU A 90 11.68 4.81 -6.14
N PRO A 91 12.71 5.68 -6.24
CA PRO A 91 13.01 6.37 -7.50
C PRO A 91 13.38 5.41 -8.64
N GLN A 92 14.16 4.37 -8.33
CA GLN A 92 14.59 3.38 -9.33
C GLN A 92 13.43 2.50 -9.80
N TYR A 93 12.56 2.09 -8.87
CA TYR A 93 11.36 1.32 -9.16
C TYR A 93 10.42 2.10 -10.08
N LEU A 94 10.11 3.36 -9.74
CA LEU A 94 9.26 4.23 -10.56
C LEU A 94 9.86 4.42 -11.95
N LYS A 95 11.16 4.73 -12.03
CA LYS A 95 11.86 4.89 -13.32
C LYS A 95 11.75 3.63 -14.18
N HIS A 96 12.02 2.45 -13.60
CA HIS A 96 11.95 1.18 -14.34
C HIS A 96 10.60 0.98 -15.03
N PHE A 97 9.50 1.23 -14.33
CA PHE A 97 8.15 1.01 -14.88
C PHE A 97 7.71 2.13 -15.81
N VAL A 98 8.07 3.39 -15.53
CA VAL A 98 7.84 4.51 -16.47
C VAL A 98 8.57 4.26 -17.80
N ASP A 99 9.84 3.84 -17.77
CA ASP A 99 10.62 3.53 -18.98
C ASP A 99 9.99 2.38 -19.80
N LYS A 100 9.24 1.50 -19.15
CA LYS A 100 8.49 0.38 -19.77
C LYS A 100 7.07 0.77 -20.22
N GLY A 101 6.69 2.04 -20.07
CA GLY A 101 5.38 2.56 -20.50
C GLY A 101 4.24 2.33 -19.50
N TYR A 102 4.53 1.94 -18.26
CA TYR A 102 3.51 1.81 -17.23
C TYR A 102 3.06 3.20 -16.73
N GLN A 103 1.82 3.24 -16.24
CA GLN A 103 1.25 4.41 -15.58
C GLN A 103 0.94 4.09 -14.12
N PHE A 104 1.23 5.03 -13.23
CA PHE A 104 0.86 4.96 -11.83
C PHE A 104 -0.45 5.71 -11.61
N LYS A 105 -1.43 5.05 -10.99
CA LYS A 105 -2.77 5.60 -10.75
C LYS A 105 -3.12 5.52 -9.26
N THR A 106 -3.99 6.42 -8.83
CA THR A 106 -4.66 6.33 -7.52
C THR A 106 -5.70 5.21 -7.53
N LEU A 107 -6.05 4.70 -6.34
CA LEU A 107 -7.01 3.61 -6.14
C LEU A 107 -8.48 4.08 -6.16
#